data_AF-Q1H4I1-F1
#
_entry.id   AF-Q1H4I1-F1
#
_cell.length_a   1.000
_cell.length_b   1.000
_cell.length_c   1.000
_cell.angle_alpha   90.00
_cell.angle_beta   90.00
_cell.angle_gamma   90.00
#
_symmetry.space_group_name_H-M   'P 1'
#
loop_
_entity.id
_entity.type
_entity.pdbx_description
1 polymer ?
#
loop_
_entity_poly.entity_id
_entity_poly.type
_entity_poly.pdbx_seq_one_letter_code
_entity_poly.pdbx_strand_id
1 'polypeptide(L)' 'MWQACRQLIHRTWRYLRQVSGDDAYERYLHLYAANQERHGHQGPPLSREAFFKAWQQQKWDGIKRCC' A
#
# COMPACT_ATOMS: atom_id res chain seq x y z
N MET A 1 -21.90 -24.47 10.92
CA MET A 1 -22.29 -23.04 11.05
C MET A 1 -21.17 -22.15 11.60
N TRP A 2 -20.50 -22.49 12.70
CA TRP A 2 -19.46 -21.63 13.33
C TRP A 2 -18.23 -21.33 12.43
N GLN A 3 -17.81 -22.31 11.61
CA GLN A 3 -16.68 -22.16 10.69
C GLN A 3 -16.93 -21.14 9.56
N ALA A 4 -18.18 -21.04 9.09
CA ALA A 4 -18.53 -20.13 7.99
C ALA A 4 -18.48 -18.66 8.45
N CYS A 5 -18.97 -18.36 9.65
CA CYS A 5 -18.87 -17.01 10.24
C CYS A 5 -17.41 -16.58 10.42
N ARG A 6 -16.54 -17.50 10.88
CA ARG A 6 -15.10 -17.24 11.02
C ARG A 6 -14.45 -16.90 9.68
N GLN A 7 -14.76 -17.65 8.63
CA GLN A 7 -14.23 -17.39 7.28
C GLN A 7 -14.70 -16.03 6.73
N LEU A 8 -15.96 -15.66 6.98
CA LEU A 8 -16.50 -14.37 6.56
C LEU A 8 -15.76 -13.21 7.25
N ILE A 9 -15.54 -13.30 8.56
CA ILE A 9 -14.81 -12.29 9.33
C ILE A 9 -13.39 -12.11 8.79
N HIS A 10 -12.67 -13.22 8.52
CA HIS A 10 -11.31 -13.13 7.97
C HIS A 10 -11.27 -12.46 6.59
N ARG A 11 -12.25 -12.74 5.72
CA ARG A 11 -12.35 -12.13 4.39
C ARG A 11 -12.65 -10.63 4.49
N THR A 12 -13.64 -10.26 5.30
CA THR A 12 -13.99 -8.85 5.52
C THR A 12 -12.84 -8.08 6.15
N TRP A 13 -12.14 -8.67 7.12
CA TRP A 13 -10.96 -8.07 7.74
C TRP A 13 -9.82 -7.83 6.76
N ARG A 14 -9.55 -8.79 5.88
CA ARG A 14 -8.55 -8.63 4.81
C ARG A 14 -8.94 -7.53 3.83
N TYR A 15 -10.22 -7.48 3.44
CA TYR A 15 -10.74 -6.44 2.56
C TYR A 15 -10.65 -5.05 3.18
N LEU A 16 -11.04 -4.91 4.45
CA LEU A 16 -10.93 -3.65 5.18
C LEU A 16 -9.49 -3.16 5.26
N ARG A 17 -8.50 -4.04 5.55
CA ARG A 17 -7.08 -3.67 5.52
C ARG A 17 -6.61 -3.20 4.15
N GLN A 18 -7.08 -3.87 3.09
CA GLN A 18 -6.73 -3.54 1.72
C GLN A 18 -7.25 -2.15 1.30
N VAL A 19 -8.49 -1.83 1.69
CA VAL A 19 -9.19 -0.57 1.35
C VAL A 19 -8.75 0.58 2.25
N SER A 20 -8.48 0.33 3.54
CA SER A 20 -7.95 1.36 4.44
C SER A 20 -6.54 1.80 4.06
N GLY A 21 -5.80 0.95 3.32
CA GLY A 21 -4.40 1.19 2.97
C GLY A 21 -3.44 0.91 4.13
N ASP A 22 -3.87 0.16 5.14
CA ASP A 22 -3.02 -0.30 6.24
C ASP A 22 -1.87 -1.18 5.72
N ASP A 23 -2.15 -2.00 4.70
CA ASP A 23 -1.20 -2.87 4.01
C ASP A 23 -0.47 -2.17 2.83
N ALA A 24 -0.69 -0.87 2.61
CA ALA A 24 -0.16 -0.19 1.41
C ALA A 24 1.36 -0.23 1.31
N TYR A 25 2.06 -0.09 2.45
CA TYR A 25 3.51 -0.16 2.50
C TYR A 25 4.02 -1.59 2.26
N GLU A 26 3.34 -2.61 2.78
CA GLU A 26 3.69 -4.00 2.52
C GLU A 26 3.56 -4.35 1.03
N ARG A 27 2.45 -3.92 0.41
CA ARG A 27 2.26 -4.07 -1.04
C ARG A 27 3.35 -3.35 -1.86
N TYR A 28 3.75 -2.16 -1.41
CA TYR A 28 4.87 -1.44 -2.02
C TYR A 28 6.16 -2.26 -1.96
N LEU A 29 6.50 -2.86 -0.82
CA LEU A 29 7.70 -3.70 -0.69
C LEU A 29 7.64 -4.96 -1.57
N HIS A 30 6.48 -5.61 -1.66
CA HIS A 30 6.30 -6.77 -2.55
C HIS A 30 6.49 -6.40 -4.02
N LEU A 31 5.90 -5.28 -4.46
CA LEU A 31 6.08 -4.77 -5.81
C LEU A 31 7.53 -4.35 -6.06
N TYR A 32 8.16 -3.72 -5.08
CA TYR A 32 9.55 -3.31 -5.14
C TYR A 32 10.47 -4.52 -5.34
N ALA A 33 10.32 -5.58 -4.53
CA ALA A 33 11.10 -6.81 -4.67
C ALA A 33 10.88 -7.47 -6.03
N ALA A 34 9.62 -7.62 -6.46
CA ALA A 34 9.29 -8.20 -7.77
C ALA A 34 9.85 -7.39 -8.95
N ASN A 35 9.87 -6.05 -8.83
CA ASN A 35 10.45 -5.18 -9.85
C ASN A 35 11.97 -5.08 -9.76
N GLN A 36 12.57 -5.27 -8.58
CA GLN A 36 14.02 -5.31 -8.41
C GLN A 36 14.60 -6.50 -9.17
N GLU A 37 13.95 -7.66 -9.11
CA GLU A 37 14.32 -8.85 -9.90
C GLU A 37 14.19 -8.62 -11.42
N ARG A 38 13.19 -7.84 -11.86
CA ARG A 38 12.88 -7.64 -13.29
C ARG A 38 13.61 -6.47 -13.95
N HIS A 39 13.83 -5.38 -13.21
CA HIS A 39 14.29 -4.11 -13.74
C HIS A 39 15.58 -3.61 -13.10
N GLY A 40 16.15 -4.36 -12.14
CA GLY A 40 17.45 -4.03 -11.56
C GLY A 40 17.47 -2.68 -10.85
N HIS A 41 16.43 -2.36 -10.07
CA HIS A 41 16.43 -1.16 -9.24
C HIS A 41 17.69 -1.13 -8.34
N GLN A 42 18.49 -0.07 -8.48
CA GLN A 42 19.83 0.03 -7.88
C GLN A 42 19.83 0.59 -6.44
N GLY A 43 18.68 1.03 -5.93
CA GLY A 43 18.55 1.61 -4.59
C GLY A 43 17.98 0.63 -3.56
N PRO A 44 17.94 0.99 -2.28
CA PRO A 44 17.04 0.37 -1.31
C PRO A 44 15.59 0.88 -1.49
N PRO A 45 14.57 0.14 -1.02
CA PRO A 45 13.20 0.64 -0.97
C PRO A 45 13.09 1.87 -0.06
N LEU A 46 12.10 2.72 -0.31
CA LEU A 46 11.78 3.86 0.56
C LEU A 46 11.43 3.38 1.96
N SER A 47 11.81 4.16 2.98
CA SER A 47 11.30 3.95 4.33
C SER A 47 9.77 4.17 4.36
N ARG A 48 9.10 3.58 5.36
CA ARG A 48 7.64 3.72 5.54
C ARG A 48 7.19 5.18 5.54
N GLU A 49 7.89 6.04 6.28
CA GLU A 49 7.60 7.46 6.34
C GLU A 49 7.79 8.16 4.98
N ALA A 50 8.91 7.88 4.30
CA ALA A 50 9.19 8.47 2.99
C ALA A 50 8.16 8.04 1.94
N PHE A 51 7.72 6.78 1.98
CA PHE A 51 6.64 6.26 1.13
C PHE A 51 5.33 7.03 1.37
N PHE A 52 4.89 7.17 2.63
CA PHE A 52 3.64 7.88 2.93
C PHE A 52 3.72 9.37 2.63
N LYS A 53 4.90 10.00 2.79
CA LYS A 53 5.13 11.40 2.42
C LYS A 53 5.04 11.59 0.90
N ALA A 54 5.71 10.74 0.13
CA ALA A 54 5.64 10.76 -1.33
C ALA A 54 4.21 10.50 -1.84
N TRP A 55 3.50 9.55 -1.24
CA TRP A 55 2.11 9.25 -1.57
C TRP A 55 1.16 10.42 -1.30
N GLN A 56 1.30 11.07 -0.15
CA GLN A 56 0.55 12.28 0.17
C GLN A 56 0.90 13.41 -0.79
N GLN A 57 2.19 13.64 -1.05
CA GLN A 57 2.61 14.65 -2.00
C GLN A 57 1.98 14.40 -3.36
N GLN A 58 2.09 13.20 -3.95
CA GLN A 58 1.41 12.86 -5.20
C GLN A 58 -0.09 13.12 -5.19
N LYS A 59 -0.76 12.86 -4.06
CA LYS A 59 -2.20 13.11 -3.92
C LYS A 59 -2.55 14.60 -3.96
N TRP A 60 -1.67 15.46 -3.44
CA TRP A 60 -1.94 16.88 -3.22
C TRP A 60 -1.19 17.85 -4.16
N ASP A 61 -0.11 17.40 -4.82
CA ASP A 61 0.78 18.21 -5.68
C ASP A 61 0.07 18.72 -6.96
N GLY A 62 -1.05 18.10 -7.32
CA GLY A 62 -1.91 18.55 -8.43
C GLY A 62 -3.05 19.49 -8.05
N ILE A 63 -3.29 19.73 -6.75
CA ILE A 63 -4.41 20.57 -6.29
C ILE A 63 -3.94 22.03 -6.27
N LYS A 64 -4.00 22.66 -7.45
CA LYS A 64 -3.88 24.12 -7.57
C LYS A 64 -5.18 24.74 -7.08
N ARG A 65 -5.19 25.25 -5.84
CA ARG A 65 -6.24 26.20 -5.45
C ARG A 65 -6.04 27.44 -6.33
N CYS A 66 -7.02 27.76 -7.15
CA CYS A 66 -7.05 29.04 -7.84
C CYS A 66 -7.27 30.13 -6.78
N CYS A 67 -6.19 30.79 -6.39
CA CYS A 67 -6.19 32.13 -5.85
C CYS A 67 -5.05 32.89 -6.51
#